data_AF-A0A1V6IF91-F1
#
_entry.id   AF-A0A1V6IF91-F1
#
_cell.length_a   1.000
_cell.length_b   1.000
_cell.length_c   1.000
_cell.angle_alpha   90.00
_cell.angle_beta   90.00
_cell.angle_gamma   90.00
#
_symmetry.space_group_name_H-M   'P 1'
#
loop_
_entity.id
_entity.type
_entity.pdbx_description
1 polymer ?
#
loop_
_entity_poly.entity_id
_entity_poly.type
_entity_poly.pdbx_seq_one_letter_code
_entity_poly.pdbx_strand_id
1 'polypeptide(L)'
;MTFLIRQNLHEKDAFNIMESVRRGRGVEEGLETKMREAGVPHYYIESCKKIEYLFPRAHAAAYVIMAVKVAWFKLNYPLEYYATFFTIRGDNFDLKTMISSEEVILKELQKFEEQRKTSELNPRDSNIVENLQLTIEMLNRGFKISNIDLYKSEATRFKVDHENNQIIPPFIVIRALGEGTAESVVEARKNGEFISIEDLVERTRLNTSNIENLKELGALEGLPESNQISLFDFM
;
A
#
# COMPACT_ATOMS: atom_id res chain seq x y z
N MET A 1 -31.40 -3.34 -17.28
CA MET A 1 -31.98 -4.51 -17.98
C MET A 1 -33.10 -5.17 -17.18
N THR A 2 -32.83 -5.91 -16.10
CA THR A 2 -33.87 -6.69 -15.38
C THR A 2 -35.06 -5.86 -14.90
N PHE A 3 -34.82 -4.64 -14.42
CA PHE A 3 -35.90 -3.72 -14.07
C PHE A 3 -36.80 -3.36 -15.27
N LEU A 4 -36.21 -3.06 -16.43
CA LEU A 4 -36.96 -2.70 -17.63
C LEU A 4 -37.78 -3.88 -18.17
N ILE A 5 -37.24 -5.10 -18.10
CA ILE A 5 -37.98 -6.33 -18.45
C ILE A 5 -39.19 -6.50 -17.51
N ARG A 6 -39.03 -6.22 -16.21
CA ARG A 6 -40.16 -6.25 -15.24
C ARG A 6 -41.22 -5.19 -15.51
N GLN A 7 -40.88 -4.11 -16.21
CA GLN A 7 -41.83 -3.09 -16.69
C GLN A 7 -42.44 -3.48 -18.06
N ASN A 8 -42.35 -4.74 -18.46
CA ASN A 8 -42.84 -5.27 -19.73
C ASN A 8 -42.16 -4.69 -20.98
N LEU A 9 -40.95 -4.13 -20.85
CA LEU A 9 -40.16 -3.71 -22.00
C LEU A 9 -39.56 -4.93 -22.70
N HIS A 10 -39.56 -4.94 -24.04
CA HIS A 10 -38.99 -6.02 -24.82
C HIS A 10 -37.52 -6.28 -24.48
N GLU A 11 -37.11 -7.55 -24.36
CA GLU A 11 -35.78 -7.91 -23.84
C GLU A 11 -34.62 -7.29 -24.62
N LYS A 12 -34.74 -7.22 -25.96
CA LYS A 12 -33.74 -6.60 -26.83
C LYS A 12 -33.61 -5.09 -26.57
N ASP A 13 -34.72 -4.39 -26.33
CA ASP A 13 -34.71 -2.96 -26.02
C ASP A 13 -34.10 -2.73 -24.63
N ALA A 14 -34.49 -3.55 -23.63
CA ALA A 14 -33.94 -3.51 -22.28
C ALA A 14 -32.42 -3.80 -22.24
N PHE A 15 -31.94 -4.68 -23.11
CA PHE A 15 -30.52 -4.98 -23.29
C PHE A 15 -29.77 -3.80 -23.94
N ASN A 16 -30.29 -3.27 -25.05
CA ASN A 16 -29.68 -2.13 -25.75
C ASN A 16 -29.57 -0.89 -24.86
N ILE A 17 -30.63 -0.58 -24.10
CA ILE A 17 -30.63 0.53 -23.13
C ILE A 17 -29.54 0.29 -22.07
N MET A 18 -29.46 -0.92 -21.50
CA MET A 18 -28.42 -1.26 -20.52
C MET A 18 -27.00 -1.10 -21.10
N GLU A 19 -26.76 -1.59 -22.32
CA GLU A 19 -25.46 -1.50 -23.00
C GLU A 19 -25.08 -0.06 -23.38
N SER A 20 -26.05 0.78 -23.71
CA SER A 20 -25.82 2.19 -23.99
C SER A 20 -25.45 2.94 -22.71
N VAL A 21 -26.30 2.83 -21.69
CA VAL A 21 -26.18 3.55 -20.41
C VAL A 21 -24.90 3.17 -19.67
N ARG A 22 -24.52 1.88 -19.62
CA ARG A 22 -23.32 1.47 -18.88
C ARG A 22 -22.00 2.03 -19.45
N ARG A 23 -22.04 2.55 -20.67
CA ARG A 23 -20.88 3.12 -21.40
C ARG A 23 -20.98 4.64 -21.54
N GLY A 24 -21.85 5.31 -20.80
CA GLY A 24 -21.94 6.78 -20.86
C GLY A 24 -22.64 7.33 -22.09
N ARG A 25 -23.30 6.48 -22.90
CA ARG A 25 -23.95 6.92 -24.14
C ARG A 25 -25.39 7.40 -23.95
N GLY A 26 -25.88 7.42 -22.71
CA GLY A 26 -27.24 7.82 -22.37
C GLY A 26 -28.32 6.90 -22.97
N VAL A 27 -29.51 7.47 -23.18
CA VAL A 27 -30.70 6.78 -23.71
C VAL A 27 -31.13 7.48 -24.99
N GLU A 28 -31.28 6.74 -26.09
CA GLU A 28 -31.77 7.27 -27.37
C GLU A 28 -33.27 7.67 -27.26
N GLU A 29 -33.68 8.73 -27.96
CA GLU A 29 -35.06 9.28 -27.87
C GLU A 29 -36.16 8.23 -28.15
N GLY A 30 -35.94 7.34 -29.13
CA GLY A 30 -36.88 6.27 -29.45
C GLY A 30 -37.03 5.23 -28.33
N LEU A 31 -35.92 4.91 -27.64
CA LEU A 31 -35.93 3.99 -26.50
C LEU A 31 -36.49 4.66 -25.23
N GLU A 32 -36.25 5.95 -25.05
CA GLU A 32 -36.85 6.75 -23.97
C GLU A 32 -38.38 6.78 -24.08
N THR A 33 -38.91 6.94 -25.29
CA THR A 33 -40.37 6.94 -25.52
C THR A 33 -40.97 5.60 -25.10
N LYS A 34 -40.36 4.48 -25.53
CA LYS A 34 -40.76 3.14 -25.09
C LYS A 34 -40.66 2.94 -23.57
N MET A 35 -39.64 3.50 -22.93
CA MET A 35 -39.53 3.48 -21.46
C MET A 35 -40.70 4.21 -20.81
N ARG A 36 -41.11 5.38 -21.32
CA ARG A 36 -42.25 6.15 -20.80
C ARG A 36 -43.57 5.42 -21.01
N GLU A 37 -43.80 4.83 -22.20
CA GLU A 37 -44.98 4.02 -22.52
C GLU A 37 -45.09 2.78 -21.63
N ALA A 38 -43.95 2.18 -21.28
CA ALA A 38 -43.86 1.06 -20.35
C ALA A 38 -44.00 1.47 -18.87
N GLY A 39 -44.30 2.74 -18.57
CA GLY A 39 -44.50 3.23 -17.20
C GLY A 39 -43.21 3.38 -16.38
N VAL A 40 -42.04 3.45 -17.03
CA VAL A 40 -40.77 3.72 -16.32
C VAL A 40 -40.79 5.14 -15.76
N PRO A 41 -40.55 5.33 -14.45
CA PRO A 41 -40.57 6.66 -13.84
C PRO A 41 -39.55 7.62 -14.46
N HIS A 42 -39.94 8.90 -14.58
CA HIS A 42 -39.09 9.92 -15.20
C HIS A 42 -37.72 10.05 -14.54
N TYR A 43 -37.64 9.98 -13.20
CA TYR A 43 -36.35 10.04 -12.49
C TYR A 43 -35.39 8.91 -12.87
N TYR A 44 -35.91 7.73 -13.25
CA TYR A 44 -35.08 6.60 -13.64
C TYR A 44 -34.44 6.86 -14.99
N ILE A 45 -35.20 7.40 -15.95
CA ILE A 45 -34.70 7.81 -17.27
C ILE A 45 -33.62 8.89 -17.11
N GLU A 46 -33.88 9.91 -16.30
CA GLU A 46 -32.91 10.97 -16.04
C GLU A 46 -31.66 10.46 -15.30
N SER A 47 -31.81 9.48 -14.42
CA SER A 47 -30.65 8.79 -13.82
C SER A 47 -29.84 8.06 -14.87
N CYS A 48 -30.47 7.33 -15.79
CA CYS A 48 -29.77 6.64 -16.89
C CYS A 48 -28.97 7.58 -17.79
N LYS A 49 -29.45 8.81 -18.02
CA LYS A 49 -28.75 9.82 -18.82
C LYS A 49 -27.50 10.39 -18.15
N LYS A 50 -27.39 10.28 -16.82
CA LYS A 50 -26.26 10.81 -16.03
C LYS A 50 -25.14 9.80 -15.81
N ILE A 51 -25.38 8.52 -16.07
CA ILE A 51 -24.40 7.45 -15.82
C ILE A 51 -23.34 7.50 -16.91
N GLU A 52 -22.11 7.85 -16.54
CA GLU A 52 -20.93 7.80 -17.43
C GLU A 52 -20.36 6.39 -17.58
N TYR A 53 -20.44 5.60 -16.51
CA TYR A 53 -19.93 4.23 -16.48
C TYR A 53 -20.66 3.39 -15.43
N LEU A 54 -20.94 2.12 -15.75
CA LEU A 54 -21.56 1.18 -14.81
C LEU A 54 -20.98 -0.22 -14.91
N PHE A 55 -20.61 -0.79 -13.77
CA PHE A 55 -20.07 -2.14 -13.71
C PHE A 55 -21.13 -3.23 -13.95
N PRO A 56 -20.79 -4.31 -14.67
CA PRO A 56 -21.57 -5.53 -14.64
C PRO A 56 -21.60 -6.12 -13.22
N ARG A 57 -22.76 -6.66 -12.81
CA ARG A 57 -22.94 -7.27 -11.48
C ARG A 57 -21.89 -8.32 -11.14
N ALA A 58 -21.46 -9.13 -12.13
CA ALA A 58 -20.44 -10.16 -11.93
C ALA A 58 -19.07 -9.56 -11.54
N HIS A 59 -18.69 -8.43 -12.13
CA HIS A 59 -17.45 -7.74 -11.80
C HIS A 59 -17.50 -7.18 -10.37
N ALA A 60 -18.60 -6.51 -10.01
CA ALA A 60 -18.82 -6.02 -8.65
C ALA A 60 -18.78 -7.17 -7.63
N ALA A 61 -19.45 -8.29 -7.91
CA ALA A 61 -19.44 -9.46 -7.03
C ALA A 61 -18.02 -10.02 -6.83
N ALA A 62 -17.23 -10.17 -7.90
CA ALA A 62 -15.86 -10.66 -7.80
C ALA A 62 -14.97 -9.76 -6.94
N TYR A 63 -15.05 -8.44 -7.14
CA TYR A 63 -14.26 -7.46 -6.36
C TYR A 63 -14.69 -7.45 -4.89
N VAL A 64 -16.00 -7.48 -4.62
CA VAL A 64 -16.52 -7.50 -3.25
C VAL A 64 -16.12 -8.79 -2.53
N ILE A 65 -16.15 -9.95 -3.19
CA ILE A 65 -15.67 -11.21 -2.60
C ILE A 65 -14.20 -11.10 -2.20
N MET A 66 -13.36 -10.50 -3.05
CA MET A 66 -11.95 -10.28 -2.73
C MET A 66 -11.77 -9.30 -1.57
N ALA A 67 -12.52 -8.20 -1.55
CA ALA A 67 -12.49 -7.22 -0.46
C ALA A 67 -12.90 -7.84 0.88
N VAL A 68 -13.94 -8.66 0.90
CA VAL A 68 -14.39 -9.38 2.11
C VAL A 68 -13.33 -10.36 2.60
N LYS A 69 -12.67 -11.10 1.70
CA LYS A 69 -11.55 -11.99 2.06
C LYS A 69 -10.41 -11.22 2.72
N VAL A 70 -9.99 -10.10 2.13
CA VAL A 70 -8.93 -9.24 2.69
C VAL A 70 -9.36 -8.63 4.03
N ALA A 71 -10.61 -8.17 4.14
CA ALA A 71 -11.15 -7.63 5.38
C ALA A 71 -11.18 -8.65 6.51
N TRP A 72 -11.41 -9.93 6.20
CA TRP A 72 -11.34 -11.01 7.18
C TRP A 72 -9.95 -11.13 7.81
N PHE A 73 -8.87 -11.01 7.03
CA PHE A 73 -7.51 -10.95 7.56
C PHE A 73 -7.26 -9.65 8.34
N LYS A 74 -7.73 -8.50 7.84
CA LYS A 74 -7.62 -7.23 8.57
C LYS A 74 -8.23 -7.33 9.97
N LEU A 75 -9.33 -8.05 10.13
CA LEU A 75 -10.01 -8.25 11.41
C LEU A 75 -9.31 -9.29 12.30
N ASN A 76 -9.03 -10.49 11.75
CA ASN A 76 -8.62 -11.66 12.55
C ASN A 76 -7.09 -11.88 12.61
N TYR A 77 -6.35 -11.39 11.62
CA TYR A 77 -4.88 -11.51 11.47
C TYR A 77 -4.28 -10.15 11.11
N PRO A 78 -4.41 -9.15 11.99
CA PRO A 78 -4.08 -7.76 11.67
C PRO A 78 -2.61 -7.55 11.33
N LEU A 79 -1.67 -8.17 12.07
CA LEU A 79 -0.24 -8.01 11.80
C LEU A 79 0.13 -8.52 10.41
N GLU A 80 -0.38 -9.68 10.03
CA GLU A 80 -0.20 -10.28 8.70
C GLU A 80 -0.84 -9.41 7.62
N TYR A 81 -2.01 -8.83 7.89
CA TYR A 81 -2.65 -7.89 6.98
C TYR A 81 -1.75 -6.67 6.74
N TYR A 82 -1.25 -6.01 7.79
CA TYR A 82 -0.41 -4.82 7.64
C TYR A 82 0.92 -5.16 6.97
N ALA A 83 1.59 -6.25 7.39
CA ALA A 83 2.83 -6.71 6.75
C ALA A 83 2.63 -6.99 5.25
N THR A 84 1.54 -7.67 4.88
CA THR A 84 1.23 -7.97 3.49
C THR A 84 0.88 -6.70 2.71
N PHE A 85 0.10 -5.78 3.31
CA PHE A 85 -0.25 -4.52 2.68
C PHE A 85 1.00 -3.70 2.39
N PHE A 86 1.83 -3.42 3.39
CA PHE A 86 3.04 -2.62 3.19
C PHE A 86 4.05 -3.31 2.25
N THR A 87 4.08 -4.64 2.19
CA THR A 87 4.95 -5.37 1.25
C THR A 87 4.49 -5.25 -0.21
N ILE A 88 3.18 -5.36 -0.48
CA ILE A 88 2.66 -5.51 -1.85
C ILE A 88 2.13 -4.18 -2.42
N ARG A 89 1.55 -3.35 -1.56
CA ARG A 89 0.89 -2.09 -1.94
C ARG A 89 1.63 -0.85 -1.45
N GLY A 90 2.40 -0.98 -0.38
CA GLY A 90 3.21 0.12 0.13
C GLY A 90 4.30 0.49 -0.87
N ASP A 91 4.40 1.78 -1.17
CA ASP A 91 5.50 2.40 -1.91
C ASP A 91 5.78 3.76 -1.28
N ASN A 92 6.98 4.31 -1.48
CA ASN A 92 7.41 5.60 -0.95
C ASN A 92 7.18 5.74 0.56
N PHE A 93 8.02 5.07 1.35
CA PHE A 93 7.93 5.09 2.80
C PHE A 93 8.65 6.30 3.40
N ASP A 94 8.07 6.86 4.46
CA ASP A 94 8.77 7.71 5.42
C ASP A 94 8.94 6.92 6.72
N LEU A 95 9.90 6.00 6.72
CA LEU A 95 10.09 5.07 7.83
C LEU A 95 10.33 5.81 9.15
N LYS A 96 11.09 6.92 9.12
CA LYS A 96 11.40 7.71 10.32
C LYS A 96 10.14 8.21 11.01
N THR A 97 9.18 8.71 10.23
CA THR A 97 7.87 9.12 10.76
C THR A 97 7.03 7.90 11.16
N MET A 98 7.06 6.82 10.39
CA MET A 98 6.27 5.61 10.68
C MET A 98 6.67 4.90 11.99
N ILE A 99 7.94 4.95 12.40
CA ILE A 99 8.42 4.36 13.66
C ILE A 99 8.30 5.32 14.85
N SER A 100 7.86 6.56 14.62
CA SER A 100 7.74 7.60 15.65
C SER A 100 6.42 7.51 16.43
N SER A 101 6.17 8.46 17.34
CA SER A 101 4.93 8.50 18.10
C SER A 101 3.74 8.91 17.24
N GLU A 102 2.53 8.50 17.66
CA GLU A 102 1.27 8.87 17.00
C GLU A 102 1.14 10.39 16.80
N GLU A 103 1.56 11.18 17.78
CA GLU A 103 1.55 12.66 17.72
C GLU A 103 2.36 13.20 16.54
N VAL A 104 3.53 12.63 16.27
CA VAL A 104 4.41 13.04 15.17
C VAL A 104 3.77 12.67 13.83
N ILE A 105 3.18 11.48 13.72
CA ILE A 105 2.51 11.03 12.50
C ILE A 105 1.30 11.92 12.19
N LEU A 106 0.47 12.21 13.19
CA LEU A 106 -0.68 13.11 13.05
C LEU A 106 -0.27 14.50 12.61
N LYS A 107 0.83 15.04 13.17
CA LYS A 107 1.38 16.33 12.77
C LYS A 107 1.84 16.33 11.31
N GLU A 108 2.46 15.24 10.85
CA GLU A 108 2.90 15.13 9.46
C GLU A 108 1.70 15.02 8.50
N LEU A 109 0.68 14.24 8.85
CA LEU A 109 -0.57 14.17 8.10
C LEU A 109 -1.27 15.53 7.99
N GLN A 110 -1.30 16.33 9.06
CA GLN A 110 -1.86 17.69 9.03
C GLN A 110 -1.14 18.60 8.02
N LYS A 111 0.19 18.50 7.90
CA LYS A 111 0.93 19.28 6.89
C LYS A 111 0.50 18.90 5.48
N PHE A 112 0.33 17.61 5.19
CA PHE A 112 -0.15 17.16 3.88
C PHE A 112 -1.60 17.60 3.63
N GLU A 113 -2.46 17.61 4.65
CA GLU A 113 -3.82 18.14 4.53
C GLU A 113 -3.84 19.65 4.22
N GLU A 114 -2.95 20.43 4.83
CA GLU A 114 -2.80 21.86 4.52
C GLU A 114 -2.34 22.08 3.08
N GLN A 115 -1.37 21.28 2.61
CA GLN A 115 -0.91 21.31 1.22
C GLN A 115 -2.04 20.94 0.24
N ARG A 116 -2.91 19.99 0.58
CA ARG A 116 -4.08 19.63 -0.25
C ARG A 116 -5.09 20.77 -0.43
N LYS A 117 -5.12 21.74 0.48
CA LYS A 117 -6.00 22.92 0.36
C LYS A 117 -5.50 23.90 -0.70
N THR A 118 -4.19 23.94 -0.94
CA THR A 118 -3.56 24.87 -1.89
C THR A 118 -3.23 24.22 -3.22
N SER A 119 -2.88 22.94 -3.25
CA SER A 119 -2.48 22.21 -4.45
C SER A 119 -2.72 20.70 -4.31
N GLU A 120 -2.93 20.00 -5.43
CA GLU A 120 -2.97 18.54 -5.42
C GLU A 120 -1.61 17.96 -5.01
N LEU A 121 -1.63 16.91 -4.19
CA LEU A 121 -0.41 16.18 -3.83
C LEU A 121 0.12 15.42 -5.04
N ASN A 122 1.45 15.37 -5.15
CA ASN A 122 2.07 14.47 -6.12
C ASN A 122 1.84 13.00 -5.70
N PRO A 123 2.06 12.03 -6.61
CA PRO A 123 1.84 10.61 -6.31
C PRO A 123 2.67 10.09 -5.14
N ARG A 124 3.91 10.55 -5.00
CA ARG A 124 4.82 10.14 -3.91
C ARG A 124 4.27 10.55 -2.54
N ASP A 125 3.85 11.80 -2.41
CA ASP A 125 3.31 12.34 -1.16
C ASP A 125 1.96 11.70 -0.83
N SER A 126 1.14 11.39 -1.84
CA SER A 126 -0.10 10.65 -1.66
C SER A 126 0.13 9.24 -1.10
N ASN A 127 1.16 8.54 -1.59
CA ASN A 127 1.55 7.22 -1.07
C ASN A 127 2.08 7.31 0.37
N ILE A 128 2.86 8.35 0.70
CA ILE A 128 3.31 8.60 2.08
C ILE A 128 2.10 8.78 2.99
N VAL A 129 1.12 9.61 2.60
CA VAL A 129 -0.11 9.82 3.38
C VAL A 129 -0.87 8.51 3.61
N GLU A 130 -1.03 7.67 2.59
CA GLU A 130 -1.72 6.37 2.73
C GLU A 130 -0.98 5.45 3.71
N ASN A 131 0.36 5.37 3.60
CA ASN A 131 1.17 4.58 4.52
C ASN A 131 1.09 5.10 5.97
N LEU A 132 1.10 6.41 6.18
CA LEU A 132 1.00 7.03 7.50
C LEU A 132 -0.39 6.81 8.13
N GLN A 133 -1.48 6.92 7.34
CA GLN A 133 -2.83 6.62 7.81
C GLN A 133 -2.98 5.18 8.29
N LEU A 134 -2.43 4.21 7.54
CA LEU A 134 -2.42 2.81 7.95
C LEU A 134 -1.52 2.56 9.15
N THR A 135 -0.42 3.30 9.27
CA THR A 135 0.46 3.21 10.44
C THR A 135 -0.26 3.68 11.70
N ILE A 136 -1.01 4.79 11.65
CA ILE A 136 -1.85 5.23 12.77
C ILE A 136 -2.93 4.20 13.11
N GLU A 137 -3.61 3.64 12.10
CA GLU A 137 -4.60 2.59 12.33
C GLU A 137 -3.97 1.40 13.06
N MET A 138 -2.77 1.00 12.64
CA MET A 138 -2.03 -0.10 13.23
C MET A 138 -1.59 0.21 14.68
N LEU A 139 -1.09 1.41 14.95
CA LEU A 139 -0.75 1.91 16.29
C LEU A 139 -1.96 1.91 17.24
N ASN A 140 -3.09 2.43 16.77
CA ASN A 140 -4.34 2.47 17.53
C ASN A 140 -4.92 1.08 17.82
N ARG A 141 -4.48 0.05 17.10
CA ARG A 141 -4.81 -1.35 17.37
C ARG A 141 -3.81 -2.06 18.29
N GLY A 142 -2.81 -1.34 18.80
CA GLY A 142 -1.79 -1.86 19.72
C GLY A 142 -0.60 -2.54 19.05
N PHE A 143 -0.43 -2.37 17.74
CA PHE A 143 0.70 -2.89 16.99
C PHE A 143 1.68 -1.77 16.63
N LYS A 144 2.94 -2.09 16.32
CA LYS A 144 3.95 -1.09 15.97
C LYS A 144 4.85 -1.53 14.81
N ILE A 145 5.52 -0.58 14.18
CA ILE A 145 6.59 -0.85 13.22
C ILE A 145 7.89 -0.75 13.98
N SER A 146 8.72 -1.79 13.94
CA SER A 146 10.04 -1.72 14.54
C SER A 146 10.97 -0.89 13.67
N ASN A 147 12.14 -0.59 14.19
CA ASN A 147 13.22 -0.11 13.34
C ASN A 147 13.75 -1.22 12.41
N ILE A 148 14.60 -0.85 11.45
CA ILE A 148 15.37 -1.81 10.65
C ILE A 148 16.30 -2.58 11.58
N ASP A 149 16.35 -3.90 11.39
CA ASP A 149 17.22 -4.80 12.13
C ASP A 149 18.09 -5.56 11.13
N LEU A 150 19.41 -5.41 11.24
CA LEU A 150 20.37 -6.00 10.31
C LEU A 150 20.23 -7.52 10.17
N TYR A 151 19.80 -8.20 11.23
CA TYR A 151 19.71 -9.65 11.31
C TYR A 151 18.28 -10.18 11.14
N LYS A 152 17.25 -9.35 11.36
CA LYS A 152 15.84 -9.77 11.22
C LYS A 152 15.13 -9.22 9.99
N SER A 153 15.48 -8.03 9.51
CA SER A 153 14.85 -7.41 8.33
C SER A 153 15.09 -8.25 7.08
N GLU A 154 14.09 -8.37 6.23
CA GLU A 154 14.22 -9.03 4.92
C GLU A 154 14.59 -8.00 3.83
N ALA A 155 14.86 -8.46 2.62
CA ALA A 155 15.22 -7.57 1.51
C ALA A 155 14.04 -6.68 1.09
N THR A 156 12.88 -7.29 0.84
CA THR A 156 11.71 -6.63 0.21
C THR A 156 10.40 -6.81 0.97
N ARG A 157 10.36 -7.66 1.99
CA ARG A 157 9.11 -8.05 2.67
C ARG A 157 9.08 -7.62 4.12
N PHE A 158 7.97 -7.01 4.54
CA PHE A 158 7.71 -6.80 5.96
C PHE A 158 7.53 -8.15 6.65
N LYS A 159 8.27 -8.35 7.74
CA LYS A 159 8.23 -9.57 8.53
C LYS A 159 7.37 -9.35 9.77
N VAL A 160 6.53 -10.33 10.10
CA VAL A 160 5.73 -10.29 11.32
C VAL A 160 6.58 -10.77 12.50
N ASP A 161 6.54 -10.01 13.59
CA ASP A 161 7.11 -10.37 14.88
C ASP A 161 5.99 -10.44 15.92
N HIS A 162 5.52 -11.66 16.16
CA HIS A 162 4.42 -11.94 17.09
C HIS A 162 4.81 -11.71 18.55
N GLU A 163 6.08 -11.86 18.92
CA GLU A 163 6.52 -11.73 20.31
C GLU A 163 6.40 -10.28 20.79
N ASN A 164 6.67 -9.34 19.89
CA ASN A 164 6.66 -7.91 20.19
C ASN A 164 5.44 -7.17 19.63
N ASN A 165 4.46 -7.89 19.06
CA ASN A 165 3.28 -7.33 18.39
C ASN A 165 3.65 -6.25 17.36
N GLN A 166 4.64 -6.55 16.52
CA GLN A 166 5.19 -5.58 15.58
C GLN A 166 5.45 -6.18 14.20
N ILE A 167 5.68 -5.31 13.23
CA ILE A 167 6.22 -5.69 11.92
C ILE A 167 7.60 -5.07 11.75
N ILE A 168 8.51 -5.83 11.16
CA ILE A 168 9.88 -5.43 10.91
C ILE A 168 9.98 -4.98 9.44
N PRO A 169 10.40 -3.73 9.19
CA PRO A 169 10.53 -3.21 7.84
C PRO A 169 11.68 -3.91 7.09
N PRO A 170 11.54 -4.12 5.77
CA PRO A 170 12.61 -4.63 4.92
C PRO A 170 13.59 -3.52 4.51
N PHE A 171 14.78 -3.88 4.05
CA PHE A 171 15.79 -2.89 3.64
C PHE A 171 15.34 -1.99 2.48
N ILE A 172 14.45 -2.46 1.59
CA ILE A 172 13.94 -1.68 0.45
C ILE A 172 13.20 -0.40 0.87
N VAL A 173 12.71 -0.29 2.12
CA VAL A 173 12.04 0.95 2.55
C VAL A 173 13.03 2.10 2.80
N ILE A 174 14.33 1.79 2.88
CA ILE A 174 15.38 2.77 3.07
C ILE A 174 15.55 3.57 1.78
N ARG A 175 15.56 4.90 1.91
CA ARG A 175 15.72 5.79 0.76
C ARG A 175 17.00 5.46 -0.01
N ALA A 176 16.89 5.45 -1.34
CA ALA A 176 17.99 5.17 -2.27
C ALA A 176 18.64 3.78 -2.12
N LEU A 177 17.99 2.84 -1.42
CA LEU A 177 18.43 1.45 -1.35
C LEU A 177 17.60 0.63 -2.34
N GLY A 178 18.26 0.05 -3.34
CA GLY A 178 17.61 -0.79 -4.37
C GLY A 178 17.53 -2.26 -3.97
N GLU A 179 16.65 -3.02 -4.64
CA GLU A 179 16.41 -4.44 -4.34
C GLU A 179 17.68 -5.29 -4.35
N GLY A 180 18.54 -5.15 -5.37
CA GLY A 180 19.80 -5.90 -5.42
C GLY A 180 20.78 -5.56 -4.29
N THR A 181 20.75 -4.33 -3.76
CA THR A 181 21.54 -3.97 -2.57
C THR A 181 20.93 -4.56 -1.31
N ALA A 182 19.60 -4.53 -1.18
CA ALA A 182 18.87 -5.14 -0.06
C ALA A 182 19.14 -6.66 0.02
N GLU A 183 19.08 -7.34 -1.12
CA GLU A 183 19.40 -8.77 -1.23
C GLU A 183 20.86 -9.07 -0.86
N SER A 184 21.80 -8.20 -1.27
CA SER A 184 23.22 -8.38 -0.93
C SER A 184 23.46 -8.38 0.58
N VAL A 185 22.72 -7.57 1.34
CA VAL A 185 22.82 -7.54 2.82
C VAL A 185 22.29 -8.85 3.41
N VAL A 186 21.14 -9.32 2.93
CA VAL A 186 20.52 -10.57 3.40
C VAL A 186 21.35 -11.81 3.04
N GLU A 187 22.05 -11.79 1.90
CA GLU A 187 22.95 -12.88 1.52
C GLU A 187 24.26 -12.81 2.31
N ALA A 188 24.86 -11.62 2.44
CA ALA A 188 26.09 -11.44 3.18
C ALA A 188 25.96 -11.93 4.63
N ARG A 189 24.86 -11.63 5.33
CA ARG A 189 24.65 -12.07 6.72
C ARG A 189 24.55 -13.59 6.91
N LYS A 190 24.27 -14.37 5.85
CA LYS A 190 24.29 -15.85 5.93
C LYS A 190 25.71 -16.39 6.11
N ASN A 191 26.71 -15.64 5.65
CA ASN A 191 28.13 -15.99 5.73
C ASN A 191 28.78 -15.58 7.06
N GLY A 192 27.98 -15.27 8.08
CA GLY A 192 28.44 -14.86 9.41
C GLY A 192 27.96 -13.47 9.80
N GLU A 193 28.08 -13.14 11.09
CA GLU A 193 27.74 -11.81 11.61
C GLU A 193 28.67 -10.73 11.02
N PHE A 194 28.19 -9.49 11.00
CA PHE A 194 29.00 -8.36 10.60
C PHE A 194 29.83 -7.88 11.80
N ILE A 195 31.13 -7.74 11.61
CA ILE A 195 32.06 -7.35 12.69
C ILE A 195 32.28 -5.84 12.77
N SER A 196 32.05 -5.11 11.68
CA SER A 196 32.16 -3.65 11.61
C SER A 196 31.34 -3.09 10.45
N ILE A 197 31.26 -1.77 10.38
CA ILE A 197 30.64 -1.06 9.25
C ILE A 197 31.49 -1.26 7.98
N GLU A 198 32.81 -1.27 8.08
CA GLU A 198 33.71 -1.62 6.98
C GLU A 198 33.44 -3.03 6.43
N ASP A 199 33.30 -4.04 7.30
CA ASP A 199 32.97 -5.42 6.89
C ASP A 199 31.61 -5.50 6.18
N LEU A 200 30.62 -4.75 6.68
CA LEU A 200 29.32 -4.64 6.04
C LEU A 200 29.44 -4.04 4.62
N VAL A 201 30.22 -2.99 4.44
CA VAL A 201 30.42 -2.35 3.13
C VAL A 201 31.19 -3.28 2.18
N GLU A 202 32.23 -3.96 2.66
CA GLU A 202 33.04 -4.88 1.84
C GLU A 202 32.24 -6.09 1.35
N ARG A 203 31.36 -6.64 2.20
CA ARG A 203 30.57 -7.83 1.89
C ARG A 203 29.28 -7.53 1.12
N THR A 204 28.88 -6.27 1.01
CA THR A 204 27.61 -5.88 0.40
C THR A 204 27.81 -4.86 -0.73
N ARG A 205 26.71 -4.47 -1.37
CA ARG A 205 26.71 -3.42 -2.41
C ARG A 205 26.22 -2.08 -1.88
N LEU A 206 26.39 -1.83 -0.58
CA LEU A 206 25.98 -0.59 0.07
C LEU A 206 26.94 0.54 -0.33
N ASN A 207 26.37 1.70 -0.68
CA ASN A 207 27.16 2.92 -0.90
C ASN A 207 27.14 3.83 0.35
N THR A 208 27.95 4.89 0.34
CA THR A 208 28.06 5.85 1.45
C THR A 208 26.72 6.43 1.88
N SER A 209 25.84 6.76 0.92
CA SER A 209 24.51 7.30 1.23
C SER A 209 23.60 6.27 1.89
N ASN A 210 23.69 4.99 1.51
CA ASN A 210 22.92 3.93 2.17
C ASN A 210 23.39 3.74 3.61
N ILE A 211 24.70 3.81 3.86
CA ILE A 211 25.26 3.71 5.21
C ILE A 211 24.83 4.90 6.07
N GLU A 212 24.88 6.12 5.54
CA GLU A 212 24.38 7.31 6.24
C GLU A 212 22.90 7.15 6.63
N ASN A 213 22.05 6.69 5.71
CA ASN A 213 20.63 6.44 6.01
C ASN A 213 20.44 5.35 7.08
N LEU A 214 21.24 4.27 7.04
CA LEU A 214 21.21 3.22 8.05
C LEU A 214 21.68 3.73 9.42
N LYS A 215 22.70 4.60 9.46
CA LYS A 215 23.19 5.28 10.68
C LYS A 215 22.15 6.25 11.24
N GLU A 216 21.50 7.05 10.40
CA GLU A 216 20.45 7.98 10.81
C GLU A 216 19.24 7.24 11.42
N LEU A 217 18.95 6.04 10.91
CA LEU A 217 17.94 5.16 11.48
C LEU A 217 18.44 4.40 12.71
N GLY A 218 19.72 4.50 13.11
CA GLY A 218 20.27 3.75 14.25
C GLY A 218 20.38 2.24 14.02
N ALA A 219 20.25 1.77 12.78
CA ALA A 219 20.30 0.33 12.44
C ALA A 219 21.71 -0.28 12.58
N LEU A 220 22.74 0.56 12.68
CA LEU A 220 24.15 0.15 12.85
C LEU A 220 24.67 0.41 14.27
N GLU A 221 23.79 0.75 15.23
CA GLU A 221 24.18 0.92 16.63
C GLU A 221 24.76 -0.39 17.18
N GLY A 222 25.98 -0.32 17.71
CA GLY A 222 26.71 -1.48 18.26
C GLY A 222 27.77 -2.07 17.34
N LEU A 223 27.86 -1.66 16.07
CA LEU A 223 28.96 -2.03 15.19
C LEU A 223 30.10 -0.99 15.28
N PRO A 224 31.37 -1.41 15.45
CA PRO A 224 32.50 -0.51 15.33
C PRO A 224 32.65 -0.01 13.88
N GLU A 225 33.22 1.19 13.71
CA GLU A 225 33.45 1.76 12.37
C GLU A 225 34.41 0.90 11.53
N SER A 226 35.49 0.42 12.14
CA SER A 226 36.54 -0.35 11.44
C SER A 226 36.96 -1.61 12.20
N ASN A 227 37.54 -2.55 11.45
CA ASN A 227 38.19 -3.73 12.01
C ASN A 227 39.58 -3.34 12.55
N GLN A 228 39.73 -3.12 13.86
CA GLN A 228 41.07 -2.81 14.42
C GLN A 228 42.01 -4.02 14.48
N ILE A 229 41.50 -5.23 14.25
CA ILE A 229 42.26 -6.49 14.32
C ILE A 229 41.70 -7.42 13.23
N SER A 230 42.42 -7.58 12.10
CA SER A 230 42.12 -8.64 11.14
C SER A 230 42.88 -9.91 11.54
N LEU A 231 42.19 -11.06 11.56
CA LEU A 231 42.83 -12.36 11.83
C LEU A 231 43.94 -12.69 10.81
N PHE A 232 43.90 -12.09 9.62
CA PHE A 232 44.94 -12.24 8.61
C PHE A 232 46.18 -11.37 8.85
N ASP A 233 46.10 -10.35 9.73
CA ASP A 233 47.28 -9.57 10.11
C ASP A 233 48.23 -10.36 11.04
N PHE A 234 47.76 -11.50 11.57
CA PHE A 234 48.51 -12.39 12.46
C PHE A 234 48.95 -13.71 11.80
N MET A 235 48.66 -13.93 10.52
CA MET A 235 49.13 -15.08 9.72
C MET A 235 50.25 -14.65 8.76
#